data_AF-A0A1C6GM28-F1
#
_entry.id   AF-A0A1C6GM28-F1
#
_cell.length_a   1.000
_cell.length_b   1.000
_cell.length_c   1.000
_cell.angle_alpha   90.00
_cell.angle_beta   90.00
_cell.angle_gamma   90.00
#
_symmetry.space_group_name_H-M   'P 1'
#
loop_
_entity.id
_entity.type
_entity.pdbx_description
1 polymer ?
#
loop_
_entity_poly.entity_id
_entity_poly.type
_entity_poly.pdbx_seq_one_letter_code
_entity_poly.pdbx_strand_id
1 'polypeptide(L)'
;MNETAARPMELTDTAKLMASSDYKDRFKAEYGQVAIRCKKLKAMLEKWDKGELNFTPTCPRSLYEFQVRTMEDYIAILQARAVIEGVVL
;
A
#
# COMPACT_ATOMS: atom_id res chain seq x y z
N MET A 1 0.55 31.10 -6.10
CA MET A 1 0.45 29.88 -6.93
C MET A 1 -0.25 28.85 -6.07
N ASN A 2 -1.48 28.47 -6.40
CA ASN A 2 -2.20 27.47 -5.62
C ASN A 2 -1.54 26.11 -5.89
N GLU A 3 -0.84 25.58 -4.90
CA GLU A 3 -0.50 24.16 -4.86
C GLU A 3 -1.81 23.39 -4.78
N THR A 4 -2.30 22.93 -5.93
CA THR A 4 -3.37 21.96 -5.98
C THR A 4 -2.83 20.69 -5.32
N ALA A 5 -3.10 20.52 -4.02
CA ALA A 5 -2.73 19.31 -3.30
C ALA A 5 -3.32 18.12 -4.07
N ALA A 6 -2.44 17.35 -4.74
CA ALA A 6 -2.85 16.18 -5.49
C ALA A 6 -3.54 15.22 -4.50
N ARG A 7 -4.76 14.77 -4.84
CA ARG A 7 -5.47 13.85 -3.95
C ARG A 7 -4.64 12.58 -3.73
N PRO A 8 -4.68 11.96 -2.55
CA PRO A 8 -4.05 10.67 -2.33
C PRO A 8 -4.53 9.62 -3.33
N MET A 9 -3.61 8.77 -3.81
CA MET A 9 -3.92 7.64 -4.67
C MET A 9 -4.82 6.63 -3.93
N GLU A 10 -5.85 6.14 -4.60
CA GLU A 10 -6.74 5.08 -4.11
C GLU A 10 -6.54 3.77 -4.87
N LEU A 11 -7.00 2.64 -4.31
CA LEU A 11 -6.84 1.32 -4.94
C LEU A 11 -7.43 1.26 -6.36
N THR A 12 -8.53 1.96 -6.61
CA THR A 12 -9.16 2.02 -7.94
C THR A 12 -8.30 2.73 -8.97
N ASP A 13 -7.45 3.68 -8.57
CA ASP A 13 -6.53 4.37 -9.47
C ASP A 13 -5.43 3.42 -9.95
N THR A 14 -4.97 2.55 -9.06
CA THR A 14 -3.95 1.54 -9.39
C THR A 14 -4.42 0.57 -10.47
N ALA A 15 -5.72 0.26 -10.54
CA ALA A 15 -6.26 -0.65 -11.55
C ALA A 15 -6.07 -0.11 -12.98
N LYS A 16 -6.19 1.20 -13.17
CA LYS A 16 -5.94 1.86 -14.47
C LYS A 16 -4.47 1.79 -14.83
N LEU A 17 -3.59 2.07 -13.88
CA LEU A 17 -2.13 2.03 -14.08
C LEU A 17 -1.64 0.60 -14.36
N MET A 18 -2.23 -0.42 -13.73
CA MET A 18 -1.92 -1.83 -13.99
C MET A 18 -2.21 -2.26 -15.43
N ALA A 19 -3.16 -1.60 -16.10
CA ALA A 19 -3.49 -1.87 -17.49
C ALA A 19 -2.63 -1.06 -18.49
N SER A 20 -1.73 -0.20 -18.02
CA SER A 20 -0.85 0.59 -18.87
C SER A 20 0.15 -0.28 -19.62
N SER A 21 0.48 0.11 -20.86
CA SER A 21 1.56 -0.49 -21.63
C SER A 21 2.94 -0.08 -21.11
N ASP A 22 3.06 1.07 -20.45
CA ASP A 22 4.29 1.50 -19.79
C ASP A 22 4.50 0.70 -18.49
N TYR A 23 5.65 0.05 -18.39
CA TYR A 23 6.01 -0.70 -17.18
C TYR A 23 6.15 0.21 -15.96
N LYS A 24 6.54 1.47 -16.14
CA LYS A 24 6.69 2.43 -15.03
C LYS A 24 5.35 2.70 -14.36
N ASP A 25 4.27 2.77 -15.13
CA ASP A 25 2.93 2.93 -14.58
C ASP A 25 2.50 1.69 -13.80
N ARG A 26 2.74 0.48 -14.35
CA ARG A 26 2.45 -0.77 -13.65
C ARG A 26 3.25 -0.88 -12.35
N PHE A 27 4.51 -0.43 -12.35
CA PHE A 27 5.36 -0.37 -11.16
C PHE A 27 4.80 0.58 -10.10
N LYS A 28 4.39 1.80 -10.48
CA LYS A 28 3.73 2.75 -9.56
C LYS A 28 2.45 2.17 -8.99
N ALA A 29 1.68 1.45 -9.81
CA ALA A 29 0.46 0.79 -9.38
C ALA A 29 0.74 -0.29 -8.33
N GLU A 30 1.75 -1.12 -8.56
CA GLU A 30 2.19 -2.16 -7.62
C GLU A 30 2.58 -1.56 -6.26
N TYR A 31 3.44 -0.53 -6.27
CA TYR A 31 3.81 0.21 -5.06
C TYR A 31 2.58 0.79 -4.36
N GLY A 32 1.72 1.49 -5.10
CA GLY A 32 0.49 2.08 -4.56
C GLY A 32 -0.42 1.04 -3.91
N GLN A 33 -0.60 -0.13 -4.54
CA GLN A 33 -1.43 -1.21 -4.01
C GLN A 33 -0.92 -1.74 -2.69
N VAL A 34 0.38 -2.07 -2.59
CA VAL A 34 0.95 -2.59 -1.34
C VAL A 34 0.95 -1.52 -0.25
N ALA A 35 1.30 -0.27 -0.56
CA ALA A 35 1.32 0.84 0.40
C ALA A 35 -0.07 1.13 0.98
N ILE A 36 -1.09 1.22 0.12
CA ILE A 36 -2.48 1.48 0.54
C ILE A 36 -3.00 0.31 1.39
N ARG A 37 -2.76 -0.94 0.96
CA ARG A 37 -3.19 -2.13 1.71
C ARG A 37 -2.47 -2.24 3.05
N CYS A 38 -1.17 -1.95 3.11
CA CYS A 38 -0.38 -1.95 4.34
C CYS A 38 -0.95 -0.93 5.33
N LYS A 39 -1.21 0.31 4.88
CA LYS A 39 -1.83 1.35 5.69
C LYS A 39 -3.20 0.94 6.23
N LYS A 40 -4.06 0.38 5.38
CA LYS A 40 -5.39 -0.09 5.78
C LYS A 40 -5.32 -1.25 6.78
N LEU A 41 -4.37 -2.17 6.60
CA LEU A 41 -4.16 -3.28 7.52
C LEU A 41 -3.65 -2.78 8.88
N LYS A 42 -2.65 -1.90 8.92
CA LYS A 42 -2.19 -1.27 10.16
C LYS A 42 -3.33 -0.58 10.92
N ALA A 43 -4.14 0.22 10.23
CA ALA A 43 -5.29 0.89 10.84
C ALA A 43 -6.34 -0.11 11.37
N MET A 44 -6.55 -1.23 10.68
CA MET A 44 -7.42 -2.30 11.15
C MET A 44 -6.87 -2.97 12.42
N LEU A 45 -5.55 -3.21 12.47
CA LEU A 45 -4.88 -3.78 13.64
C LEU A 45 -4.89 -2.84 14.84
N GLU A 46 -4.70 -1.53 14.64
CA GLU A 46 -4.84 -0.54 15.71
C GLU A 46 -6.25 -0.55 16.32
N LYS A 47 -7.29 -0.68 15.49
CA LYS A 47 -8.67 -0.83 15.98
C LYS A 47 -8.87 -2.16 16.71
N TRP A 48 -8.22 -3.22 16.25
CA TRP A 48 -8.24 -4.50 16.96
C TRP A 48 -7.65 -4.36 18.36
N ASP A 49 -6.47 -3.76 18.45
CA ASP A 49 -5.72 -3.65 19.70
C ASP A 49 -6.45 -2.72 20.71
N LYS A 50 -7.29 -1.79 20.22
CA LYS A 50 -8.18 -0.94 21.04
C LYS A 50 -9.54 -1.57 21.37
N GLY A 51 -9.87 -2.75 20.82
CA GLY A 51 -11.20 -3.34 20.98
C GLY A 51 -12.32 -2.61 20.22
N GLU A 52 -11.97 -1.82 19.21
CA GLU A 52 -12.89 -0.99 18.40
C GLU A 52 -13.33 -1.67 17.09
N LEU A 53 -12.89 -2.91 16.86
CA LEU A 53 -13.29 -3.69 15.70
C LEU A 53 -14.76 -4.10 15.81
N ASN A 54 -15.51 -3.87 14.74
CA ASN A 54 -16.91 -4.30 14.61
C ASN A 54 -17.06 -5.74 14.08
N PHE A 55 -15.96 -6.49 13.98
CA PHE A 55 -15.95 -7.89 13.57
C PHE A 55 -14.81 -8.65 14.27
N THR A 56 -14.93 -9.98 14.33
CA THR A 56 -13.87 -10.85 14.86
C THR A 56 -13.10 -11.47 13.70
N PRO A 57 -11.79 -11.20 13.56
CA PRO A 57 -10.97 -11.87 12.55
C PRO A 57 -10.84 -13.36 12.86
N THR A 58 -11.01 -14.21 11.85
CA THR A 58 -10.82 -15.67 11.99
C THR A 58 -9.34 -16.05 12.11
N CYS A 59 -8.46 -15.21 11.57
CA CYS A 59 -7.03 -15.45 11.52
C CYS A 59 -6.33 -14.91 12.79
N PRO A 60 -5.29 -15.59 13.31
CA PRO A 60 -4.52 -15.08 14.44
C PRO A 60 -3.93 -13.69 14.20
N ARG A 61 -3.95 -12.84 15.23
CA ARG A 61 -3.39 -11.48 15.20
C ARG A 61 -1.91 -11.43 14.76
N SER A 62 -1.14 -12.45 15.12
CA SER A 62 0.29 -12.60 14.77
C SER A 62 0.52 -12.78 13.27
N LEU A 63 -0.41 -13.41 12.53
CA LEU A 63 -0.27 -13.57 11.09
C LEU A 63 -0.47 -12.24 10.36
N TYR A 64 -1.40 -11.40 10.82
CA TYR A 64 -1.56 -10.05 10.28
C TYR A 64 -0.36 -9.15 10.60
N GLU A 65 0.27 -9.30 11.77
CA GLU A 65 1.51 -8.59 12.10
C GLU A 65 2.65 -9.02 11.17
N PHE A 66 2.79 -10.32 10.94
CA PHE A 66 3.75 -10.84 9.96
C PHE A 66 3.48 -10.32 8.54
N GLN A 67 2.19 -10.24 8.16
CA GLN A 67 1.78 -9.66 6.89
C GLN A 67 2.20 -8.18 6.78
N VAL A 68 1.98 -7.36 7.82
CA VAL A 68 2.41 -5.95 7.83
C VAL A 68 3.91 -5.83 7.61
N ARG A 69 4.73 -6.57 8.37
CA ARG A 69 6.19 -6.55 8.23
C ARG A 69 6.65 -6.92 6.83
N THR A 70 6.12 -8.02 6.29
CA THR A 70 6.41 -8.44 4.91
C THR A 70 6.04 -7.37 3.88
N MET A 71 4.91 -6.68 4.08
CA MET A 71 4.49 -5.60 3.19
C MET A 71 5.38 -4.36 3.32
N GLU A 72 5.85 -4.02 4.52
CA GLU A 72 6.82 -2.92 4.73
C GLU A 72 8.16 -3.21 4.06
N ASP A 73 8.67 -4.44 4.19
CA ASP A 73 9.89 -4.87 3.50
C ASP A 73 9.71 -4.78 1.98
N TYR A 74 8.55 -5.20 1.46
CA TYR A 74 8.28 -5.11 0.04
C TYR A 74 8.17 -3.67 -0.46
N ILE A 75 7.54 -2.79 0.31
CA ILE A 75 7.49 -1.34 0.04
C ILE A 75 8.91 -0.77 -0.04
N ALA A 76 9.79 -1.11 0.89
CA ALA A 76 11.18 -0.66 0.89
C ALA A 76 11.95 -1.15 -0.35
N ILE A 77 11.74 -2.40 -0.76
CA ILE A 77 12.30 -2.96 -2.00
C ILE A 77 11.82 -2.16 -3.21
N LEU A 78 10.53 -1.86 -3.32
CA LEU A 78 9.97 -1.09 -4.44
C LEU A 78 10.48 0.36 -4.45
N GLN A 79 10.68 0.98 -3.29
CA GLN A 79 11.29 2.31 -3.21
C GLN A 79 12.74 2.30 -3.71
N ALA A 80 13.54 1.30 -3.29
CA ALA A 80 14.92 1.15 -3.76
C ALA A 80 14.97 0.90 -5.27
N ARG A 81 14.11 0.01 -5.78
CA ARG A 81 13.98 -0.27 -7.21
C ARG A 81 13.55 0.96 -8.00
N ALA A 82 12.62 1.77 -7.48
CA ALA A 82 12.21 3.00 -8.14
C ALA A 82 13.37 3.98 -8.36
N VAL A 83 14.27 4.10 -7.37
CA VAL A 83 15.50 4.91 -7.51
C VAL A 83 16.42 4.34 -8.58
N ILE A 84 16.67 3.03 -8.58
CA ILE A 84 17.56 2.34 -9.53
C ILE A 84 17.01 2.39 -10.96
N GLU A 85 15.71 2.16 -11.13
CA GLU A 85 15.01 2.07 -12.42
C GLU A 85 14.55 3.46 -12.95
N GLY A 86 14.74 4.53 -12.16
CA GLY A 86 14.32 5.88 -12.52
C GLY A 86 12.81 6.01 -12.70
N VAL A 87 12.05 5.46 -11.74
CA VAL A 87 10.58 5.52 -11.67
C VAL A 87 10.16 6.48 -10.56
N VAL A 88 9.28 7.43 -10.87
CA VAL A 88 8.71 8.36 -9.88
C VAL A 88 7.46 7.73 -9.26
N LEU A 89 7.49 7.47 -7.95
CA LEU A 89 6.38 6.89 -7.18
C LEU A 89 5.39 7.94 -6.66
#